data_AF-A0A2V9ELU9-F1
#
_entry.id   AF-A0A2V9ELU9-F1
#
_cell.length_a   1.000
_cell.length_b   1.000
_cell.length_c   1.000
_cell.angle_alpha   90.00
_cell.angle_beta   90.00
_cell.angle_gamma   90.00
#
_symmetry.space_group_name_H-M   'P 1'
#
loop_
_entity.id
_entity.type
_entity.pdbx_description
1 polymer ?
#
loop_
_entity_poly.entity_id
_entity_poly.type
_entity_poly.pdbx_seq_one_letter_code
_entity_poly.pdbx_strand_id
1 'polypeptide(L)'
;MTIILRPEQEQVLREAINSGLAQTPDEALDQALDMLRDRLPRQTAEAESTAAIARRLARFGKSHGLSLGGATIKELLHESRP
;
A
#
# COMPACT_ATOMS: atom_id res chain seq x y z
N MET A 1 11.63 15.38 14.51
CA MET A 1 10.48 16.09 15.10
C MET A 1 10.41 15.71 16.56
N THR A 2 10.17 16.65 17.47
CA THR A 2 9.98 16.35 18.89
C THR A 2 8.49 16.36 19.19
N ILE A 3 7.99 15.27 19.74
CA ILE A 3 6.59 15.11 20.18
C ILE A 3 6.59 14.93 21.69
N ILE A 4 5.77 15.70 22.38
CA ILE A 4 5.60 15.59 23.83
C ILE A 4 4.36 14.74 24.07
N LEU A 5 4.55 13.61 24.76
CA LEU A 5 3.46 12.71 25.13
C LEU A 5 2.70 13.27 26.33
N ARG A 6 1.39 13.04 26.36
CA ARG A 6 0.58 13.27 27.55
C ARG A 6 0.89 12.20 28.60
N PRO A 7 0.70 12.47 29.91
CA PRO A 7 0.97 11.50 30.97
C PRO A 7 0.28 10.14 30.75
N GLU A 8 -0.93 10.14 30.22
CA GLU A 8 -1.69 8.92 29.95
C GLU A 8 -1.06 8.10 28.80
N GLN A 9 -0.47 8.77 27.80
CA GLN A 9 0.21 8.10 26.68
C GLN A 9 1.54 7.50 27.13
N GLU A 10 2.26 8.21 28.01
CA GLU A 10 3.51 7.70 28.58
C GLU A 10 3.26 6.47 29.46
N GLN A 11 2.16 6.45 30.22
CA GLN A 11 1.74 5.31 31.02
C GLN A 11 1.52 4.07 30.14
N VAL A 12 0.76 4.20 29.06
CA VAL A 12 0.51 3.10 28.10
C VAL A 12 1.81 2.61 27.46
N LEU A 13 2.72 3.52 27.12
CA LEU A 13 4.02 3.18 26.55
C LEU A 13 4.88 2.37 27.53
N ARG A 14 4.90 2.76 28.81
CA ARG A 14 5.61 2.03 29.87
C ARG A 14 5.02 0.64 30.09
N GLU A 15 3.70 0.51 30.06
CA GLU A 15 3.03 -0.79 30.18
C GLU A 15 3.34 -1.72 29.00
N ALA A 16 3.38 -1.18 27.78
CA ALA A 16 3.79 -1.93 26.59
C ALA A 16 5.25 -2.42 26.71
N ILE A 17 6.14 -1.59 27.25
CA ILE A 17 7.54 -1.99 27.47
C ILE A 17 7.65 -3.06 28.57
N ASN A 18 6.97 -2.85 29.70
CA ASN A 18 7.01 -3.78 30.83
C ASN A 18 6.38 -5.15 30.52
N SER A 19 5.42 -5.20 29.60
CA SER A 19 4.80 -6.46 29.14
C SER A 19 5.61 -7.16 28.05
N GLY A 20 6.69 -6.54 27.54
CA GLY A 20 7.51 -7.08 26.47
C GLY A 20 6.87 -6.95 25.08
N LEU A 21 5.81 -6.17 24.93
CA LEU A 21 5.22 -5.84 23.62
C LEU A 21 6.16 -4.96 22.78
N ALA A 22 7.04 -4.20 23.43
CA ALA A 22 8.12 -3.46 22.80
C ALA A 22 9.33 -3.40 23.75
N GLN A 23 10.55 -3.38 23.22
CA GLN A 23 11.77 -3.19 24.02
C GLN A 23 12.09 -1.71 24.25
N THR A 24 11.65 -0.84 23.34
CA THR A 24 11.96 0.59 23.38
C THR A 24 10.74 1.46 23.09
N PRO A 25 10.74 2.72 23.56
CA PRO A 25 9.75 3.72 23.18
C PRO A 25 9.59 3.88 21.66
N ASP A 26 10.71 3.87 20.93
CA ASP A 26 10.72 4.03 19.48
C ASP A 26 10.06 2.84 18.77
N GLU A 27 10.37 1.62 19.20
CA GLU A 27 9.75 0.40 18.66
C GLU A 27 8.23 0.38 18.88
N ALA A 28 7.77 0.77 20.08
CA ALA A 28 6.35 0.88 20.36
C ALA A 28 5.65 1.94 19.49
N LEU A 29 6.33 3.05 19.22
CA LEU A 29 5.83 4.08 18.31
C LEU A 29 5.77 3.59 16.87
N ASP A 30 6.80 2.89 16.39
CA ASP A 30 6.84 2.32 15.04
C ASP A 30 5.68 1.34 14.82
N GLN A 31 5.44 0.44 15.78
CA GLN A 31 4.30 -0.49 15.73
C GLN A 31 2.95 0.25 15.70
N ALA A 32 2.79 1.29 16.52
CA ALA A 32 1.56 2.10 16.53
C ALA A 32 1.35 2.85 15.21
N LEU A 33 2.43 3.37 14.61
CA LEU A 33 2.40 4.05 13.32
C LEU A 33 2.08 3.09 12.17
N ASP A 34 2.57 1.85 12.22
CA ASP A 34 2.22 0.82 11.25
C ASP A 34 0.73 0.47 11.31
N MET A 35 0.18 0.30 12.51
CA MET A 35 -1.27 0.08 12.67
C MET A 35 -2.09 1.27 12.16
N LEU A 36 -1.61 2.50 12.35
CA LEU A 36 -2.24 3.69 11.79
C LEU A 36 -2.15 3.70 10.26
N ARG A 37 -1.01 3.31 9.68
CA ARG A 37 -0.81 3.24 8.23
C ARG A 37 -1.76 2.24 7.57
N ASP A 38 -2.05 1.12 8.20
CA ASP A 38 -3.00 0.13 7.69
C ASP A 38 -4.46 0.63 7.74
N ARG A 39 -4.78 1.51 8.68
CA ARG A 39 -6.12 2.10 8.84
C ARG A 39 -6.32 3.38 8.05
N LEU A 40 -5.24 4.10 7.75
CA LEU A 40 -5.31 5.23 6.86
C LEU A 40 -5.79 4.70 5.51
N PRO A 41 -6.77 5.38 4.87
CA PRO A 41 -7.10 5.04 3.51
C PRO A 41 -5.79 5.10 2.75
N ARG A 42 -5.39 3.97 2.14
CA ARG A 42 -4.32 4.01 1.15
C ARG A 42 -4.76 5.13 0.22
N GLN A 43 -4.04 6.25 0.25
CA GLN A 43 -3.97 7.09 -0.93
C GLN A 43 -3.45 6.10 -1.95
N THR A 44 -4.37 5.51 -2.69
CA THR A 44 -4.04 4.71 -3.85
C THR A 44 -3.09 5.62 -4.58
N ALA A 45 -1.81 5.22 -4.65
CA ALA A 45 -0.91 5.78 -5.64
C ALA A 45 -1.75 5.85 -6.90
N GLU A 46 -2.07 7.09 -7.31
CA GLU A 46 -3.24 7.47 -8.10
C GLU A 46 -3.70 6.29 -8.93
N ALA A 47 -4.81 5.63 -8.55
CA ALA A 47 -5.24 4.37 -9.15
C ALA A 47 -4.99 4.46 -10.67
N GLU A 48 -3.92 3.79 -11.14
CA GLU A 48 -3.35 4.11 -12.44
C GLU A 48 -4.49 3.95 -13.42
N SER A 49 -4.92 5.07 -14.02
CA SER A 49 -6.14 5.07 -14.82
C SER A 49 -6.04 3.92 -15.81
N THR A 50 -7.14 3.20 -16.04
CA THR A 50 -7.17 2.11 -17.03
C THR A 50 -6.53 2.52 -18.36
N ALA A 51 -6.60 3.81 -18.71
CA ALA A 51 -5.92 4.41 -19.84
C ALA A 51 -4.38 4.41 -19.76
N ALA A 52 -3.80 4.68 -18.58
CA ALA A 52 -2.35 4.63 -18.34
C ALA A 52 -1.82 3.18 -18.37
N ILE A 53 -2.55 2.24 -17.77
CA ILE A 53 -2.25 0.79 -17.86
C ILE A 53 -2.31 0.32 -19.32
N ALA A 54 -3.38 0.66 -20.04
CA ALA A 54 -3.54 0.31 -21.46
C ALA A 54 -2.41 0.89 -22.33
N ARG A 55 -1.99 2.14 -22.10
CA ARG A 55 -0.84 2.75 -22.80
C ARG A 55 0.46 2.03 -22.50
N ARG A 56 0.67 1.60 -21.26
CA ARG A 56 1.87 0.85 -20.86
C ARG A 56 1.91 -0.53 -21.52
N LEU A 57 0.80 -1.26 -21.52
CA LEU A 57 0.66 -2.55 -22.21
C LEU A 57 0.88 -2.40 -23.72
N ALA A 58 0.31 -1.37 -24.34
CA ALA A 58 0.51 -1.10 -25.77
C ALA A 58 1.99 -0.81 -26.11
N ARG A 59 2.68 -0.02 -25.27
CA ARG A 59 4.12 0.24 -25.43
C ARG A 59 4.95 -1.03 -25.26
N PHE A 60 4.64 -1.85 -24.26
CA PHE A 60 5.31 -3.13 -24.02
C PHE A 60 5.11 -4.11 -25.19
N GLY A 61 3.88 -4.22 -25.70
CA GLY A 61 3.60 -5.06 -26.87
C GLY A 61 4.38 -4.62 -28.11
N LYS A 62 4.50 -3.30 -28.33
CA LYS A 62 5.30 -2.74 -29.42
C LYS A 62 6.81 -2.97 -29.27
N SER A 63 7.34 -2.89 -28.04
CA SER A 63 8.78 -3.09 -27.80
C SER A 63 9.20 -4.56 -27.80
N HIS A 64 8.30 -5.48 -27.47
CA HIS A 64 8.58 -6.92 -27.38
C HIS A 64 7.97 -7.75 -28.51
N GLY A 65 7.39 -7.12 -29.54
CA GLY A 65 6.82 -7.82 -30.70
C GLY A 65 5.55 -8.63 -30.37
N LEU A 66 4.96 -8.43 -29.20
CA LEU A 66 3.71 -9.06 -28.78
C LEU A 66 2.54 -8.27 -29.38
N SER A 67 2.16 -8.62 -30.60
CA SER A 67 0.92 -8.13 -31.21
C SER A 67 -0.23 -9.00 -30.69
N LEU A 68 -1.21 -8.39 -30.00
CA LEU A 68 -2.43 -9.06 -29.53
C LEU A 68 -3.41 -9.34 -30.69
N GLY A 69 -2.92 -9.97 -31.77
CA GLY A 69 -3.69 -10.71 -32.77
C GLY A 69 -5.02 -10.13 -33.25
N GLY A 70 -5.19 -8.80 -33.32
CA GLY A 70 -6.45 -8.17 -33.71
C GLY A 70 -7.57 -8.20 -32.68
N ALA A 71 -7.36 -8.70 -31.46
CA ALA A 71 -8.35 -8.67 -30.39
C ALA A 71 -8.29 -7.34 -29.63
N THR A 72 -9.45 -6.71 -29.46
CA THR A 72 -9.55 -5.49 -28.65
C THR A 72 -9.46 -5.83 -27.17
N ILE A 73 -8.92 -4.92 -26.34
CA ILE A 73 -8.80 -5.09 -24.87
C ILE A 73 -10.14 -5.46 -24.21
N LYS A 74 -11.27 -5.11 -24.82
CA LYS A 74 -12.62 -5.48 -24.37
C LYS A 74 -12.92 -6.98 -24.49
N GLU A 75 -12.36 -7.68 -25.46
CA GLU A 75 -12.62 -9.10 -25.70
C GLU A 75 -11.83 -9.98 -24.72
N LEU A 76 -10.59 -9.61 -24.40
CA LEU A 76 -9.77 -10.31 -23.40
C LEU A 76 -10.33 -10.20 -21.97
N LEU A 77 -11.09 -9.15 -21.67
CA LEU A 77 -11.73 -8.97 -20.36
C LEU A 77 -12.88 -9.98 -20.14
N HIS A 78 -13.49 -10.48 -21.21
CA HIS A 78 -14.58 -11.46 -21.12
C HIS A 78 -14.08 -12.90 -20.95
N GLU A 79 -12.92 -13.23 -21.53
CA GLU A 79 -12.35 -14.58 -21.50
C GLU A 79 -11.71 -14.94 -20.15
N SER A 80 -11.51 -13.95 -19.27
CA SER A 80 -10.96 -14.13 -17.91
C SER A 80 -12.03 -14.46 -16.85
N ARG A 81 -13.28 -14.72 -17.24
CA ARG A 81 -14.31 -15.28 -16.34
C ARG A 81 -14.63 -16.72 -16.78
N PRO A 82 -14.49 -17.71 -15.88
CA PRO A 82 -14.88 -19.09 -16.16
C PRO A 82 -16.39 -19.25 -16.37
#